data_AF-A0A964A903-F1
#
_entry.id   AF-A0A964A903-F1
#
_cell.length_a   1.000
_cell.length_b   1.000
_cell.length_c   1.000
_cell.angle_alpha   90.00
_cell.angle_beta   90.00
_cell.angle_gamma   90.00
#
_symmetry.space_group_name_H-M   'P 1'
#
loop_
_entity.id
_entity.type
_entity.pdbx_description
1 polymer ?
#
loop_
_entity_poly.entity_id
_entity_poly.type
_entity_poly.pdbx_seq_one_letter_code
_entity_poly.pdbx_strand_id
1 'polypeptide(L)'
;MTAPDEPARPTIAQRLRDLPRQGRELFLRLARQHTGPGRLGAAVALGALLGTTPLFGLHMLMGAALGRLLRLNQVAILAGEQVSLPIFAPFLAFASVQTGHRMRYGAFLATTPTTFDLATASDFFADWLLGSLPVGAVLGAVLGVATAWVVRSVRRADAEGAARLGPRQRWTGRGRGHGLGFSLFLGTIRLLGRRGGYALLWLVLPYYVVFAPSARRASAAYLSRVLGPRGLGARWRDHWRHLGAFGRSMIDDMLLLAGRDDTLRYSSDGHDRIAAAYDEGRGVLLLSAHVGNRGLAGSRLNGMKVNVVAFENEAATIRRFLDRHSREDVPRVIEVSDGPAAAVSILSALKRGELVAILADRTRGEEVFTVPFLGRTADLPAGPFLVAVVSGAPTLVTFAPKLEPDLQHFYARPLPVAAHTPRAERRAAAEALARAYAQELEAFVRRWPYQWFNFYDYFGDSDPTLTDAGGAAPGTPDA
;
A
#
# COMPACT_ATOMS: atom_id res chain seq x y z
N MET A 1 -47.38 -13.66 13.44
CA MET A 1 -46.50 -14.51 12.61
C MET A 1 -45.99 -13.64 11.46
N THR A 2 -44.92 -12.88 11.71
CA THR A 2 -44.30 -11.97 10.73
C THR A 2 -43.08 -12.68 10.17
N ALA A 3 -43.00 -12.76 8.83
CA ALA A 3 -41.93 -13.45 8.12
C ALA A 3 -40.55 -12.80 8.41
N PRO A 4 -39.46 -13.59 8.43
CA PRO A 4 -38.12 -13.03 8.62
C PRO A 4 -37.68 -12.27 7.37
N ASP A 5 -37.15 -11.07 7.58
CA ASP A 5 -36.58 -10.19 6.56
C ASP A 5 -35.48 -10.92 5.77
N GLU A 6 -35.68 -11.04 4.45
CA GLU A 6 -34.73 -11.64 3.53
C GLU A 6 -33.50 -10.71 3.39
N PRO A 7 -32.26 -11.19 3.59
CA PRO A 7 -31.08 -10.32 3.55
C PRO A 7 -30.93 -9.69 2.16
N ALA A 8 -30.96 -8.35 2.13
CA ALA A 8 -30.88 -7.55 0.91
C ALA A 8 -29.68 -7.96 0.03
N ARG A 9 -29.95 -8.29 -1.24
CA ARG A 9 -28.92 -8.71 -2.20
C ARG A 9 -27.85 -7.61 -2.33
N PRO A 10 -26.54 -7.97 -2.27
CA PRO A 10 -25.47 -6.98 -2.32
C PRO A 10 -25.52 -6.20 -3.63
N THR A 11 -25.46 -4.88 -3.51
CA THR A 11 -25.46 -3.92 -4.62
C THR A 11 -24.26 -4.16 -5.53
N ILE A 12 -24.37 -3.75 -6.79
CA ILE A 12 -23.29 -3.91 -7.80
C ILE A 12 -22.01 -3.19 -7.33
N ALA A 13 -22.16 -2.04 -6.67
CA ALA A 13 -21.06 -1.30 -6.07
C ALA A 13 -20.37 -2.05 -4.91
N GLN A 14 -21.04 -3.01 -4.27
CA GLN A 14 -20.43 -3.93 -3.32
C GLN A 14 -19.71 -5.07 -4.05
N ARG A 15 -20.30 -5.65 -5.10
CA ARG A 15 -19.67 -6.74 -5.90
C ARG A 15 -18.43 -6.28 -6.69
N LEU A 16 -18.41 -5.03 -7.16
CA LEU A 16 -17.24 -4.45 -7.86
C LEU A 16 -16.05 -4.18 -6.92
N ARG A 17 -16.24 -4.18 -5.59
CA ARG A 17 -15.13 -4.02 -4.64
C ARG A 17 -14.19 -5.22 -4.63
N ASP A 18 -14.68 -6.38 -5.08
CA ASP A 18 -13.97 -7.67 -5.04
C ASP A 18 -13.10 -7.93 -6.27
N LEU A 19 -13.22 -7.10 -7.33
CA LEU A 19 -12.37 -7.17 -8.52
C LEU A 19 -10.92 -6.67 -8.26
N PRO A 20 -9.90 -7.21 -8.95
CA PRO A 20 -8.51 -6.78 -8.84
C PRO A 20 -8.35 -5.27 -9.04
N ARG A 21 -7.61 -4.58 -8.16
CA ARG A 21 -7.62 -3.10 -8.08
C ARG A 21 -7.13 -2.38 -9.33
N GLN A 22 -6.15 -2.90 -10.06
CA GLN A 22 -5.69 -2.32 -11.35
C GLN A 22 -6.78 -2.41 -12.42
N GLY A 23 -7.47 -3.56 -12.50
CA GLY A 23 -8.64 -3.74 -13.37
C GLY A 23 -9.80 -2.84 -12.95
N ARG A 24 -10.04 -2.69 -11.64
CA ARG A 24 -11.08 -1.79 -11.09
C ARG A 24 -10.79 -0.31 -11.38
N GLU A 25 -9.53 0.13 -11.29
CA GLU A 25 -9.18 1.54 -11.52
C GLU A 25 -9.16 1.89 -13.01
N LEU A 26 -8.64 1.00 -13.86
CA LEU A 26 -8.79 1.11 -15.31
C LEU A 26 -10.27 1.12 -15.70
N PHE A 27 -11.06 0.20 -15.14
CA PHE A 27 -12.50 0.13 -15.34
C PHE A 27 -13.21 1.41 -14.88
N LEU A 28 -12.89 1.96 -13.71
CA LEU A 28 -13.49 3.20 -13.21
C LEU A 28 -13.06 4.42 -14.02
N ARG A 29 -11.81 4.49 -14.51
CA ARG A 29 -11.35 5.54 -15.43
C ARG A 29 -12.11 5.47 -16.75
N LEU A 30 -12.25 4.28 -17.34
CA LEU A 30 -13.04 4.06 -18.55
C LEU A 30 -14.54 4.35 -18.32
N ALA A 31 -15.08 3.95 -17.17
CA ALA A 31 -16.46 4.19 -16.80
C ALA A 31 -16.76 5.67 -16.53
N ARG A 32 -15.75 6.48 -16.15
CA ARG A 32 -15.87 7.92 -15.89
C ARG A 32 -15.44 8.82 -17.05
N GLN A 33 -14.89 8.27 -18.12
CA GLN A 33 -14.65 9.02 -19.37
C GLN A 33 -15.98 9.48 -19.99
N HIS A 34 -15.96 10.58 -20.75
CA HIS A 34 -17.14 11.13 -21.44
C HIS A 34 -17.79 10.18 -22.49
N THR A 35 -17.24 8.98 -22.67
CA THR A 35 -17.82 7.92 -23.49
C THR A 35 -19.14 7.42 -22.89
N GLY A 36 -20.19 7.28 -23.71
CA GLY A 36 -21.48 6.76 -23.27
C GLY A 36 -21.40 5.29 -22.81
N PRO A 37 -22.16 4.86 -21.77
CA PRO A 37 -22.11 3.48 -21.26
C PRO A 37 -22.37 2.41 -22.32
N GLY A 38 -23.26 2.70 -23.28
CA GLY A 38 -23.55 1.81 -24.41
C GLY A 38 -22.37 1.68 -25.39
N ARG A 39 -21.60 2.76 -25.63
CA ARG A 39 -20.40 2.70 -26.48
C ARG A 39 -19.26 1.93 -25.81
N LEU A 40 -19.14 2.02 -24.49
CA LEU A 40 -18.16 1.23 -23.75
C LEU A 40 -18.55 -0.26 -23.72
N GLY A 41 -19.84 -0.57 -23.55
CA GLY A 41 -20.36 -1.92 -23.70
C GLY A 41 -20.13 -2.50 -25.10
N ALA A 42 -20.38 -1.71 -26.15
CA ALA A 42 -20.13 -2.11 -27.53
C ALA A 42 -18.63 -2.37 -27.81
N ALA A 43 -17.74 -1.60 -27.19
CA ALA A 43 -16.30 -1.80 -27.29
C ALA A 43 -15.85 -3.13 -26.66
N VAL A 44 -16.35 -3.47 -25.46
CA VAL A 44 -16.08 -4.76 -24.82
C VAL A 44 -16.70 -5.92 -25.60
N ALA A 45 -17.91 -5.75 -26.12
CA ALA A 45 -18.59 -6.76 -26.95
C ALA A 45 -17.79 -7.10 -28.21
N LEU A 46 -17.28 -6.06 -28.89
CA LEU A 46 -16.44 -6.22 -30.07
C LEU A 46 -15.12 -6.93 -29.74
N GLY A 47 -14.47 -6.54 -28.63
CA GLY A 47 -13.24 -7.19 -28.18
C GLY A 47 -13.45 -8.67 -27.86
N ALA A 48 -14.54 -9.01 -27.16
CA ALA A 48 -14.88 -10.39 -26.82
C ALA A 48 -15.17 -11.25 -28.07
N LEU A 49 -15.90 -10.70 -29.05
CA LEU A 49 -16.17 -11.37 -30.32
C LEU A 49 -14.87 -11.69 -31.09
N LEU A 50 -13.94 -10.74 -31.15
CA LEU A 50 -12.66 -10.93 -31.83
C LEU A 50 -11.75 -11.90 -31.05
N GLY A 51 -11.74 -11.79 -29.72
CA GLY A 51 -10.93 -12.63 -28.84
C GLY A 51 -11.33 -14.11 -28.84
N THR A 52 -12.56 -14.45 -29.26
CA THR A 52 -13.01 -15.83 -29.44
C THR A 52 -12.57 -16.46 -30.77
N THR A 53 -12.13 -15.66 -31.74
CA THR A 53 -11.71 -16.17 -33.06
C THR A 53 -10.33 -16.84 -32.99
N PRO A 54 -10.07 -17.90 -33.78
CA PRO A 54 -8.76 -18.55 -33.85
C PRO A 54 -7.71 -17.74 -34.64
N LEU A 55 -7.86 -16.42 -34.71
CA LEU A 55 -7.02 -15.51 -35.49
C LEU A 55 -5.90 -14.93 -34.61
N PHE A 56 -5.04 -15.80 -34.07
CA PHE A 56 -3.99 -15.43 -33.11
C PHE A 56 -3.14 -14.24 -33.58
N GLY A 57 -3.08 -13.18 -32.77
CA GLY A 57 -2.37 -11.94 -33.09
C GLY A 57 -3.08 -11.01 -34.08
N LEU A 58 -3.76 -11.55 -35.10
CA LEU A 58 -4.54 -10.75 -36.06
C LEU A 58 -5.79 -10.14 -35.42
N HIS A 59 -6.41 -10.83 -34.46
CA HIS A 59 -7.59 -10.32 -33.74
C HIS A 59 -7.32 -8.97 -33.04
N MET A 60 -6.10 -8.73 -32.52
CA MET A 60 -5.72 -7.45 -31.89
C MET A 60 -5.61 -6.32 -32.92
N LEU A 61 -5.08 -6.63 -34.11
CA LEU A 61 -5.00 -5.67 -35.21
C LEU A 61 -6.40 -5.33 -35.75
N MET A 62 -7.26 -6.34 -35.88
CA MET A 62 -8.67 -6.16 -36.26
C MET A 62 -9.43 -5.35 -35.20
N GLY A 63 -9.21 -5.61 -33.92
CA GLY A 63 -9.81 -4.84 -32.82
C GLY A 63 -9.36 -3.39 -32.85
N ALA A 64 -8.08 -3.13 -33.08
CA ALA A 64 -7.56 -1.77 -33.23
C ALA A 64 -8.11 -1.05 -34.47
N ALA A 65 -8.25 -1.74 -35.60
CA ALA A 65 -8.78 -1.18 -36.85
C ALA A 65 -10.28 -0.89 -36.75
N LEU A 66 -11.08 -1.89 -36.35
CA LEU A 66 -12.53 -1.77 -36.18
C LEU A 66 -12.87 -0.78 -35.06
N GLY A 67 -12.08 -0.73 -33.99
CA GLY A 67 -12.24 0.26 -32.94
C GLY A 67 -12.06 1.70 -33.45
N ARG A 68 -11.11 1.94 -34.37
CA ARG A 68 -10.93 3.26 -34.98
C ARG A 68 -12.08 3.58 -35.95
N LEU A 69 -12.46 2.63 -36.79
CA LEU A 69 -13.54 2.77 -37.76
C LEU A 69 -14.88 3.08 -37.07
N LEU A 70 -15.21 2.35 -36.01
CA LEU A 70 -16.46 2.47 -35.26
C LEU A 70 -16.40 3.55 -34.17
N ARG A 71 -15.27 4.25 -34.03
CA ARG A 71 -15.02 5.27 -32.99
C ARG A 71 -15.34 4.74 -31.59
N LEU A 72 -14.80 3.57 -31.28
CA LEU A 72 -14.93 2.85 -30.01
C LEU A 72 -13.64 2.94 -29.20
N ASN A 73 -13.77 2.74 -27.88
CA ASN A 73 -12.64 2.86 -26.96
C ASN A 73 -11.67 1.68 -27.13
N GLN A 74 -10.44 2.00 -27.54
CA GLN A 74 -9.39 1.01 -27.85
C GLN A 74 -9.01 0.16 -26.63
N VAL A 75 -8.95 0.76 -25.45
CA VAL A 75 -8.58 0.06 -24.23
C VAL A 75 -9.67 -0.92 -23.80
N ALA A 76 -10.94 -0.55 -23.98
CA ALA A 76 -12.07 -1.43 -23.70
C ALA A 76 -12.16 -2.61 -24.70
N ILE A 77 -11.78 -2.40 -25.96
CA ILE A 77 -11.66 -3.48 -26.94
C ILE A 77 -10.55 -4.45 -26.53
N LEU A 78 -9.35 -3.95 -26.24
CA LEU A 78 -8.23 -4.77 -25.77
C LEU A 78 -8.56 -5.54 -24.48
N ALA A 79 -9.35 -4.96 -23.58
CA ALA A 79 -9.83 -5.64 -22.39
C ALA A 79 -10.84 -6.76 -22.72
N GLY A 80 -11.72 -6.54 -23.70
CA GLY A 80 -12.64 -7.57 -24.19
C GLY A 80 -11.93 -8.72 -24.92
N GLU A 81 -10.80 -8.48 -25.56
CA GLU A 81 -10.02 -9.52 -26.25
C GLU A 81 -9.39 -10.54 -25.29
N GLN A 82 -9.23 -10.19 -24.02
CA GLN A 82 -8.65 -11.07 -22.99
C GLN A 82 -9.60 -12.17 -22.50
N VAL A 83 -10.70 -12.41 -23.21
CA VAL A 83 -11.67 -13.46 -22.86
C VAL A 83 -11.06 -14.87 -23.03
N SER A 84 -10.06 -15.01 -23.91
CA SER A 84 -9.29 -16.24 -24.12
C SER A 84 -8.11 -16.39 -23.15
N LEU A 85 -8.33 -16.17 -21.83
CA LEU A 85 -7.32 -16.49 -20.82
C LEU A 85 -6.96 -17.98 -20.87
N PRO A 86 -5.74 -18.39 -20.46
CA PRO A 86 -5.31 -19.80 -20.52
C PRO A 86 -6.28 -20.80 -19.87
N ILE A 87 -7.06 -20.35 -18.88
CA ILE A 87 -8.06 -21.17 -18.19
C ILE A 87 -9.36 -21.30 -18.99
N PHE A 88 -9.77 -20.26 -19.74
CA PHE A 88 -11.02 -20.24 -20.51
C PHE A 88 -10.85 -20.67 -21.97
N ALA A 89 -9.66 -20.53 -22.53
CA ALA A 89 -9.35 -20.86 -23.92
C ALA A 89 -9.75 -22.30 -24.32
N PRO A 90 -9.51 -23.35 -23.51
CA PRO A 90 -9.93 -24.71 -23.87
C PRO A 90 -11.45 -24.86 -24.00
N PHE A 91 -12.22 -24.17 -23.15
CA PHE A 91 -13.68 -24.22 -23.16
C PHE A 91 -14.26 -23.42 -24.33
N LEU A 92 -13.67 -22.27 -24.64
CA LEU A 92 -14.08 -21.45 -25.78
C LEU A 92 -13.75 -22.14 -27.11
N ALA A 93 -12.58 -22.76 -27.21
CA ALA A 93 -12.21 -23.57 -28.38
C ALA A 93 -13.16 -24.76 -28.54
N PHE A 94 -13.44 -25.51 -27.46
CA PHE A 94 -14.39 -26.62 -27.49
C PHE A 94 -15.78 -26.16 -27.92
N ALA A 95 -16.33 -25.10 -27.31
CA ALA A 95 -17.64 -24.58 -27.66
C ALA A 95 -17.69 -24.08 -29.11
N SER A 96 -16.63 -23.42 -29.59
CA SER A 96 -16.54 -22.93 -30.97
C SER A 96 -16.49 -24.09 -31.96
N VAL A 97 -15.64 -25.08 -31.74
CA VAL A 97 -15.54 -26.27 -32.62
C VAL A 97 -16.86 -27.04 -32.63
N GLN A 98 -17.48 -27.29 -31.49
CA GLN A 98 -18.77 -27.98 -31.42
C GLN A 98 -19.88 -27.23 -32.12
N THR A 99 -19.91 -25.90 -31.98
CA THR A 99 -20.90 -25.05 -32.64
C THR A 99 -20.67 -25.03 -34.16
N GLY A 100 -19.43 -24.90 -34.61
CA GLY A 100 -19.11 -24.90 -36.04
C GLY A 100 -19.36 -26.23 -36.72
N HIS A 101 -18.98 -27.35 -36.09
CA HIS A 101 -19.27 -28.68 -36.59
C HIS A 101 -20.78 -28.93 -36.67
N ARG A 102 -21.55 -28.48 -35.67
CA ARG A 102 -23.03 -28.52 -35.69
C ARG A 102 -23.61 -27.70 -36.84
N MET A 103 -23.02 -26.55 -37.16
CA MET A 103 -23.44 -25.68 -38.26
C MET A 103 -23.10 -26.27 -39.63
N ARG A 104 -21.95 -26.94 -39.78
CA ARG A 104 -21.51 -27.53 -41.05
C ARG A 104 -22.15 -28.89 -41.34
N TYR A 105 -22.34 -29.71 -40.32
CA TYR A 105 -22.72 -31.13 -40.49
C TYR A 105 -24.01 -31.51 -39.78
N GLY A 106 -24.67 -30.60 -39.06
CA GLY A 106 -25.95 -30.89 -38.41
C GLY A 106 -25.85 -31.79 -37.16
N ALA A 107 -24.65 -32.11 -36.68
CA ALA A 107 -24.41 -32.91 -35.48
C ALA A 107 -23.21 -32.38 -34.68
N PHE A 108 -23.13 -32.71 -33.39
CA PHE A 108 -21.95 -32.39 -32.57
C PHE A 108 -20.81 -33.35 -32.89
N LEU A 109 -19.56 -32.88 -32.77
CA LEU A 109 -18.38 -33.71 -32.96
C LEU A 109 -18.32 -34.75 -31.84
N ALA A 110 -18.14 -36.02 -32.22
CA ALA A 110 -17.95 -37.11 -31.27
C ALA A 110 -16.56 -36.98 -30.61
N THR A 111 -16.51 -36.81 -29.30
CA THR A 111 -15.25 -36.66 -28.55
C THR A 111 -14.62 -38.03 -28.29
N THR A 112 -13.94 -38.58 -29.28
CA THR A 112 -13.07 -39.76 -29.13
C THR A 112 -11.60 -39.34 -28.95
N PRO A 113 -10.79 -40.00 -28.09
CA PRO A 113 -9.39 -39.61 -27.82
C PRO A 113 -8.37 -39.80 -28.97
N THR A 114 -8.83 -40.01 -30.20
CA THR A 114 -8.03 -40.28 -31.40
C THR A 114 -8.72 -39.53 -32.54
N THR A 115 -8.15 -38.60 -33.31
CA THR A 115 -6.77 -38.39 -33.76
C THR A 115 -6.64 -36.93 -34.24
N PHE A 116 -5.67 -36.16 -33.72
CA PHE A 116 -5.21 -34.96 -34.41
C PHE A 116 -4.39 -35.41 -35.63
N ASP A 117 -5.05 -35.51 -36.78
CA ASP A 117 -4.40 -35.76 -38.06
C ASP A 117 -4.34 -34.45 -38.87
N LEU A 118 -3.19 -34.17 -39.49
CA LEU A 118 -2.97 -33.02 -40.38
C LEU A 118 -4.00 -33.00 -41.53
N ALA A 119 -4.48 -34.17 -41.96
CA ALA A 119 -5.54 -34.30 -42.96
C ALA A 119 -6.89 -33.68 -42.54
N THR A 120 -7.17 -33.61 -41.24
CA THR A 120 -8.42 -33.07 -40.66
C THR A 120 -8.25 -31.66 -40.08
N ALA A 121 -7.04 -31.11 -40.10
CA ALA A 121 -6.72 -29.83 -39.49
C ALA A 121 -7.47 -28.65 -40.15
N SER A 122 -7.71 -28.72 -41.47
CA SER A 122 -8.48 -27.71 -42.21
C SER A 122 -9.94 -27.71 -41.79
N ASP A 123 -10.55 -28.88 -41.63
CA ASP A 123 -11.93 -29.01 -41.20
C ASP A 123 -12.10 -28.57 -39.75
N PHE A 124 -11.17 -28.95 -38.88
CA PHE A 124 -11.14 -28.51 -37.49
C PHE A 124 -11.00 -26.99 -37.38
N PHE A 125 -10.11 -26.38 -38.17
CA PHE A 125 -9.94 -24.93 -38.21
C PHE A 125 -11.19 -24.22 -38.75
N ALA A 126 -11.82 -24.76 -39.79
CA ALA A 126 -13.06 -24.20 -40.35
C ALA A 126 -14.23 -24.31 -39.37
N ASP A 127 -14.36 -25.42 -38.63
CA ASP A 127 -15.34 -25.56 -37.54
C ASP A 127 -15.07 -24.54 -36.42
N TRP A 128 -13.82 -24.41 -35.98
CA TRP A 128 -13.46 -23.43 -34.96
C TRP A 128 -13.77 -22.00 -35.44
N LEU A 129 -13.33 -21.62 -36.63
CA LEU A 129 -13.55 -20.28 -37.17
C LEU A 129 -15.04 -19.97 -37.30
N LEU A 130 -15.83 -20.87 -37.90
CA LEU A 130 -17.25 -20.66 -38.12
C LEU A 130 -18.04 -20.60 -36.80
N GLY A 131 -17.76 -21.52 -35.87
CA GLY A 131 -18.46 -21.56 -34.59
C GLY A 131 -18.01 -20.50 -33.60
N SER A 132 -16.82 -19.91 -33.77
CA SER A 132 -16.36 -18.79 -32.94
C SER A 132 -17.20 -17.52 -33.12
N LEU A 133 -17.85 -17.33 -34.28
CA LEU A 133 -18.71 -16.17 -34.54
C LEU A 133 -19.98 -16.14 -33.68
N PRO A 134 -20.84 -17.18 -33.66
CA PRO A 134 -22.00 -17.21 -32.77
C PRO A 134 -21.62 -17.29 -31.29
N VAL A 135 -20.57 -18.05 -30.94
CA VAL A 135 -20.07 -18.13 -29.55
C VAL A 135 -19.59 -16.77 -29.07
N GLY A 136 -18.77 -16.10 -29.88
CA GLY A 136 -18.28 -14.75 -29.63
C GLY A 136 -19.36 -13.69 -29.62
N ALA A 137 -20.40 -13.80 -30.46
CA ALA A 137 -21.52 -12.87 -30.46
C ALA A 137 -22.35 -12.96 -29.19
N VAL A 138 -22.65 -14.17 -28.71
CA VAL A 138 -23.36 -14.39 -27.45
C VAL A 138 -22.53 -13.88 -26.27
N LEU A 139 -21.26 -14.26 -26.21
CA LEU A 139 -20.35 -13.86 -25.14
C LEU A 139 -20.13 -12.34 -25.12
N GLY A 140 -19.93 -11.75 -26.30
CA GLY A 140 -19.80 -10.31 -26.48
C GLY A 140 -21.06 -9.55 -26.08
N ALA A 141 -22.25 -10.04 -26.41
CA ALA A 141 -23.51 -9.44 -25.98
C ALA A 141 -23.65 -9.45 -24.45
N VAL A 142 -23.36 -10.59 -23.81
CA VAL A 142 -23.40 -10.72 -22.34
C VAL A 142 -22.43 -9.76 -21.67
N LEU A 143 -21.16 -9.77 -22.09
CA LEU A 143 -20.11 -8.93 -21.51
C LEU A 143 -20.35 -7.44 -21.79
N GLY A 144 -20.86 -7.10 -22.97
CA GLY A 144 -21.19 -5.73 -23.36
C GLY A 144 -22.37 -5.16 -22.57
N VAL A 145 -23.46 -5.93 -22.42
CA VAL A 145 -24.62 -5.55 -21.61
C VAL A 145 -24.23 -5.41 -20.15
N ALA A 146 -23.48 -6.37 -19.61
CA ALA A 146 -22.97 -6.31 -18.24
C ALA A 146 -22.11 -5.05 -18.02
N THR A 147 -21.19 -4.75 -18.94
CA THR A 147 -20.35 -3.54 -18.89
C THR A 147 -21.20 -2.27 -18.90
N ALA A 148 -22.14 -2.14 -19.84
CA ALA A 148 -23.00 -0.96 -19.94
C ALA A 148 -23.88 -0.77 -18.69
N TRP A 149 -24.39 -1.86 -18.13
CA TRP A 149 -25.18 -1.86 -16.90
C TRP A 149 -24.33 -1.42 -15.70
N VAL A 150 -23.16 -2.03 -15.49
CA VAL A 150 -22.24 -1.68 -14.40
C VAL A 150 -21.85 -0.19 -14.48
N VAL A 151 -21.50 0.30 -15.66
CA VAL A 151 -21.12 1.72 -15.85
C VAL A 151 -22.27 2.66 -15.52
N ARG A 152 -23.50 2.35 -15.95
CA ARG A 152 -24.70 3.14 -15.59
C ARG A 152 -24.93 3.15 -14.09
N SER A 153 -24.79 2.01 -13.43
CA SER A 153 -24.97 1.89 -11.98
C SER A 153 -23.91 2.66 -11.19
N VAL A 154 -22.65 2.65 -11.63
CA VAL A 154 -21.57 3.44 -10.99
C VAL A 154 -21.82 4.94 -11.15
N ARG A 155 -22.24 5.39 -12.34
CA ARG A 155 -22.53 6.82 -12.58
C ARG A 155 -23.73 7.32 -11.79
N ARG A 156 -24.79 6.50 -11.64
CA ARG A 156 -25.94 6.83 -10.80
C ARG A 156 -25.54 6.97 -9.33
N ALA A 157 -24.75 6.03 -8.81
CA ALA A 157 -24.25 6.08 -7.43
C ALA A 157 -23.29 7.27 -7.17
N ASP A 158 -22.45 7.64 -8.15
CA ASP A 158 -21.59 8.83 -8.04
C ASP A 158 -22.43 10.14 -8.04
N ALA A 159 -23.52 10.22 -8.81
CA ALA A 159 -24.43 11.37 -8.83
C ALA A 159 -25.25 11.49 -7.52
N GLU A 160 -25.73 10.39 -6.98
CA GLU A 160 -26.45 10.34 -5.69
C GLU A 160 -25.52 10.64 -4.49
N GLY A 161 -24.24 10.24 -4.59
CA GLY A 161 -23.22 10.53 -3.57
C GLY A 161 -22.72 11.98 -3.60
N ALA A 162 -22.66 12.60 -4.78
CA ALA A 162 -22.27 14.01 -4.94
C ALA A 162 -23.33 14.99 -4.40
N ALA A 163 -24.60 14.59 -4.37
CA ALA A 163 -25.68 15.40 -3.80
C ALA A 163 -25.70 15.44 -2.25
N ARG A 164 -24.91 14.59 -1.57
CA ARG A 164 -24.92 14.44 -0.10
C ARG A 164 -23.70 15.00 0.62
N LEU A 165 -22.67 15.47 -0.09
CA LEU A 165 -21.40 15.91 0.51
C LEU A 165 -20.94 17.24 -0.11
N GLY A 166 -20.70 18.25 0.74
CA GLY A 166 -20.17 19.56 0.35
C GLY A 166 -18.71 19.50 -0.19
N PRO A 167 -18.18 20.61 -0.74
CA PRO A 167 -17.13 20.58 -1.77
C PRO A 167 -15.67 20.41 -1.30
N ARG A 168 -15.38 19.77 -0.15
CA ARG A 168 -14.00 19.49 0.24
C ARG A 168 -13.81 18.11 0.87
N GLN A 169 -12.70 17.49 0.46
CA GLN A 169 -12.06 16.25 0.91
C GLN A 169 -12.59 14.92 0.34
N ARG A 170 -11.81 14.38 -0.59
CA ARG A 170 -11.81 12.97 -0.99
C ARG A 170 -10.35 12.52 -1.08
N TRP A 171 -9.85 11.75 -0.11
CA TRP A 171 -8.54 11.07 -0.22
C TRP A 171 -8.65 9.55 -0.10
N THR A 172 -7.91 8.87 -0.96
CA THR A 172 -7.85 7.42 -1.13
C THR A 172 -6.56 6.88 -0.52
N GLY A 173 -6.68 6.30 0.68
CA GLY A 173 -5.59 5.66 1.41
C GLY A 173 -4.94 4.51 0.64
N ARG A 174 -3.75 4.78 0.08
CA ARG A 174 -2.97 3.83 -0.71
C ARG A 174 -2.18 2.86 0.16
N GLY A 175 -2.55 1.58 0.08
CA GLY A 175 -1.66 0.43 0.30
C GLY A 175 -1.74 -0.49 -0.93
N ARG A 176 -0.59 -0.98 -1.42
CA ARG A 176 -0.51 -1.92 -2.57
C ARG A 176 -1.13 -3.31 -2.29
N GLY A 177 -1.62 -3.56 -1.08
CA GLY A 177 -2.32 -4.80 -0.70
C GLY A 177 -3.75 -4.86 -1.22
N HIS A 178 -4.06 -5.87 -2.02
CA HIS A 178 -5.39 -6.24 -2.54
C HIS A 178 -6.29 -6.71 -1.38
N GLY A 179 -7.60 -6.40 -1.41
CA GLY A 179 -8.52 -6.71 -0.29
C GLY A 179 -8.62 -8.20 0.04
N LEU A 180 -8.68 -9.05 -1.00
CA LEU A 180 -8.63 -10.51 -0.87
C LEU A 180 -7.29 -11.00 -0.34
N GLY A 181 -6.17 -10.41 -0.78
CA GLY A 181 -4.84 -10.78 -0.29
C GLY A 181 -4.61 -10.35 1.15
N PHE A 182 -5.17 -9.21 1.56
CA PHE A 182 -5.15 -8.77 2.95
C PHE A 182 -6.01 -9.70 3.83
N SER A 183 -7.19 -10.11 3.37
CA SER A 183 -8.03 -11.09 4.09
C SER A 183 -7.39 -12.49 4.13
N LEU A 184 -6.79 -12.96 3.04
CA LEU A 184 -6.04 -14.21 2.99
C LEU A 184 -4.81 -14.15 3.90
N PHE A 185 -4.05 -13.06 3.84
CA PHE A 185 -2.91 -12.81 4.71
C PHE A 185 -3.29 -12.79 6.18
N LEU A 186 -4.38 -12.11 6.54
CA LEU A 186 -4.90 -12.09 7.91
C LEU A 186 -5.45 -13.45 8.33
N GLY A 187 -6.09 -14.19 7.43
CA GLY A 187 -6.50 -15.58 7.64
C GLY A 187 -5.33 -16.51 7.91
N THR A 188 -4.26 -16.42 7.10
CA THR A 188 -3.01 -17.18 7.28
C THR A 188 -2.35 -16.85 8.61
N ILE A 189 -2.28 -15.58 8.99
CA ILE A 189 -1.74 -15.16 10.29
C ILE A 189 -2.60 -15.71 11.45
N ARG A 190 -3.93 -15.70 11.31
CA ARG A 190 -4.83 -16.25 12.34
C ARG A 190 -4.70 -17.76 12.51
N LEU A 191 -4.58 -18.50 11.41
CA LEU A 191 -4.54 -19.97 11.39
C LEU A 191 -3.15 -20.54 11.69
N LEU A 192 -2.10 -19.98 11.06
CA LEU A 192 -0.74 -20.51 11.09
C LEU A 192 0.24 -19.63 11.90
N GLY A 193 -0.27 -18.56 12.52
CA GLY A 193 0.52 -17.66 13.36
C GLY A 193 1.63 -16.92 12.61
N ARG A 194 2.63 -16.46 13.37
CA ARG A 194 3.81 -15.73 12.85
C ARG A 194 4.58 -16.52 11.79
N ARG A 195 4.80 -17.82 12.03
CA ARG A 195 5.55 -18.69 11.11
C ARG A 195 4.86 -18.77 9.74
N GLY A 196 3.53 -18.91 9.72
CA GLY A 196 2.76 -18.88 8.48
C GLY A 196 2.81 -17.53 7.77
N GLY A 197 2.73 -16.42 8.51
CA GLY A 197 2.93 -15.08 7.95
C GLY A 197 4.30 -14.92 7.28
N TYR A 198 5.37 -15.39 7.93
CA TYR A 198 6.73 -15.32 7.39
C TYR A 198 6.90 -16.26 6.16
N ALA A 199 6.26 -17.42 6.16
CA ALA A 199 6.24 -18.31 4.99
C ALA A 199 5.52 -17.66 3.80
N LEU A 200 4.38 -16.99 4.02
CA LEU A 200 3.67 -16.26 2.98
C LEU A 200 4.49 -15.05 2.47
N LEU A 201 5.24 -14.39 3.35
CA LEU A 201 6.17 -13.35 2.95
C LEU A 201 7.21 -13.87 1.95
N TRP A 202 7.74 -15.08 2.14
CA TRP A 202 8.68 -15.69 1.19
C TRP A 202 8.11 -15.87 -0.22
N LEU A 203 6.80 -16.09 -0.37
CA LEU A 203 6.12 -16.15 -1.66
C LEU A 203 5.99 -14.78 -2.33
N VAL A 204 5.70 -13.75 -1.53
CA VAL A 204 5.37 -12.40 -2.02
C VAL A 204 6.63 -11.52 -2.21
N LEU A 205 7.69 -11.80 -1.45
CA LEU A 205 8.93 -11.03 -1.46
C LEU A 205 9.63 -10.98 -2.83
N PRO A 206 9.76 -12.09 -3.62
CA PRO A 206 10.33 -12.05 -4.97
C PRO A 206 9.67 -11.03 -5.89
N TYR A 207 8.33 -10.95 -5.84
CA TYR A 207 7.57 -10.02 -6.66
C TYR A 207 8.00 -8.58 -6.40
N TYR A 208 8.05 -8.15 -5.14
CA TYR A 208 8.44 -6.77 -4.84
C TYR A 208 9.93 -6.50 -5.09
N VAL A 209 10.80 -7.49 -4.89
CA VAL A 209 12.24 -7.37 -5.19
C VAL A 209 12.49 -7.15 -6.69
N VAL A 210 11.70 -7.77 -7.56
CA VAL A 210 11.82 -7.65 -9.02
C VAL A 210 11.07 -6.42 -9.57
N PHE A 211 9.82 -6.22 -9.15
CA PHE A 211 8.89 -5.26 -9.76
C PHE A 211 8.80 -3.90 -9.04
N ALA A 212 9.61 -3.65 -7.99
CA ALA A 212 9.70 -2.34 -7.34
C ALA A 212 11.08 -1.66 -7.56
N PRO A 213 11.40 -1.22 -8.80
CA PRO A 213 12.73 -0.72 -9.13
C PRO A 213 13.10 0.58 -8.39
N SER A 214 12.13 1.45 -8.07
CA SER A 214 12.36 2.66 -7.26
C SER A 214 12.81 2.32 -5.84
N ALA A 215 12.05 1.46 -5.16
CA ALA A 215 12.39 0.96 -3.82
C ALA A 215 13.73 0.21 -3.79
N ARG A 216 14.04 -0.57 -4.84
CA ARG A 216 15.33 -1.25 -4.98
C ARG A 216 16.49 -0.27 -5.09
N ARG A 217 16.37 0.78 -5.90
CA ARG A 217 17.41 1.81 -6.05
C ARG A 217 17.64 2.57 -4.75
N ALA A 218 16.56 3.03 -4.10
CA ALA A 218 16.62 3.72 -2.82
C ALA A 218 17.27 2.85 -1.72
N SER A 219 16.80 1.61 -1.57
CA SER A 219 17.37 0.65 -0.63
C SER A 219 18.85 0.40 -0.91
N ALA A 220 19.25 0.30 -2.17
CA ALA A 220 20.65 0.09 -2.52
C ALA A 220 21.51 1.31 -2.20
N ALA A 221 21.03 2.53 -2.46
CA ALA A 221 21.73 3.78 -2.17
C ALA A 221 21.91 4.02 -0.67
N TYR A 222 20.92 3.65 0.14
CA TYR A 222 21.02 3.64 1.60
C TYR A 222 22.03 2.56 2.07
N LEU A 223 21.84 1.31 1.65
CA LEU A 223 22.66 0.20 2.16
C LEU A 223 24.12 0.33 1.73
N SER A 224 24.43 0.91 0.57
CA SER A 224 25.82 1.16 0.17
C SER A 224 26.53 2.17 1.07
N ARG A 225 25.80 3.09 1.71
CA ARG A 225 26.38 4.06 2.66
C ARG A 225 26.68 3.42 4.01
N VAL A 226 25.81 2.52 4.46
CA VAL A 226 25.99 1.84 5.76
C VAL A 226 26.98 0.68 5.66
N LEU A 227 26.87 -0.10 4.60
CA LEU A 227 27.55 -1.40 4.43
C LEU A 227 28.74 -1.35 3.46
N GLY A 228 29.01 -0.18 2.88
CA GLY A 228 30.00 0.03 1.83
C GLY A 228 29.53 -0.39 0.44
N PRO A 229 30.31 -0.07 -0.61
CA PRO A 229 30.04 -0.49 -1.98
C PRO A 229 30.04 -2.02 -2.10
N ARG A 230 29.09 -2.57 -2.84
CA ARG A 230 28.96 -4.02 -3.02
C ARG A 230 28.65 -4.38 -4.47
N GLY A 231 29.12 -5.55 -4.89
CA GLY A 231 28.80 -6.12 -6.21
C GLY A 231 27.30 -6.35 -6.41
N LEU A 232 26.88 -6.52 -7.67
CA LEU A 232 25.46 -6.62 -8.05
C LEU A 232 24.71 -7.71 -7.26
N GLY A 233 25.25 -8.93 -7.17
CA GLY A 233 24.62 -10.03 -6.43
C GLY A 233 24.43 -9.74 -4.94
N ALA A 234 25.42 -9.10 -4.30
CA ALA A 234 25.32 -8.70 -2.91
C ALA A 234 24.26 -7.60 -2.69
N ARG A 235 24.14 -6.64 -3.62
CA ARG A 235 23.09 -5.61 -3.58
C ARG A 235 21.68 -6.21 -3.67
N TRP A 236 21.47 -7.22 -4.51
CA TRP A 236 20.20 -7.94 -4.58
C TRP A 236 19.88 -8.66 -3.27
N ARG A 237 20.87 -9.35 -2.68
CA ARG A 237 20.72 -10.01 -1.38
C ARG A 237 20.42 -9.00 -0.26
N ASP A 238 21.07 -7.85 -0.26
CA ASP A 238 20.85 -6.79 0.72
C ASP A 238 19.46 -6.19 0.60
N HIS A 239 19.01 -5.91 -0.63
CA HIS A 239 17.64 -5.46 -0.88
C HIS A 239 16.60 -6.49 -0.43
N TRP A 240 16.82 -7.78 -0.75
CA TRP A 240 15.99 -8.88 -0.28
C TRP A 240 15.89 -8.91 1.25
N ARG A 241 17.02 -8.81 1.96
CA ARG A 241 17.06 -8.78 3.43
C ARG A 241 16.36 -7.56 4.01
N HIS A 242 16.55 -6.39 3.40
CA HIS A 242 15.93 -5.14 3.83
C HIS A 242 14.41 -5.19 3.65
N LEU A 243 13.93 -5.58 2.48
CA LEU A 243 12.50 -5.69 2.20
C LEU A 243 11.85 -6.82 3.01
N GLY A 244 12.56 -7.93 3.24
CA GLY A 244 12.12 -9.00 4.13
C GLY A 244 12.07 -8.59 5.61
N ALA A 245 12.97 -7.72 6.07
CA ALA A 245 12.89 -7.13 7.41
C ALA A 245 11.68 -6.21 7.56
N PHE A 246 11.41 -5.36 6.56
CA PHE A 246 10.19 -4.54 6.51
C PHE A 246 8.92 -5.39 6.54
N GLY A 247 8.83 -6.41 5.68
CA GLY A 247 7.67 -7.33 5.65
C GLY A 247 7.44 -8.07 6.96
N ARG A 248 8.52 -8.53 7.64
CA ARG A 248 8.42 -9.15 8.97
C ARG A 248 7.92 -8.17 10.02
N SER A 249 8.40 -6.93 10.01
CA SER A 249 7.90 -5.89 10.92
C SER A 249 6.41 -5.64 10.75
N MET A 250 5.93 -5.58 9.50
CA MET A 250 4.50 -5.43 9.21
C MET A 250 3.68 -6.62 9.71
N ILE A 251 4.19 -7.85 9.58
CA ILE A 251 3.51 -9.05 10.09
C ILE A 251 3.41 -9.01 11.61
N ASP A 252 4.49 -8.61 12.28
CA ASP A 252 4.52 -8.48 13.74
C ASP A 252 3.54 -7.39 14.22
N ASP A 253 3.47 -6.24 13.53
CA ASP A 253 2.46 -5.20 13.80
C ASP A 253 1.03 -5.73 13.62
N MET A 254 0.81 -6.61 12.65
CA MET A 254 -0.51 -7.23 12.39
C MET A 254 -0.88 -8.31 13.42
N LEU A 255 0.10 -9.02 13.97
CA LEU A 255 -0.10 -9.95 15.09
C LEU A 255 -0.47 -9.19 16.36
N LEU A 256 0.25 -8.11 16.64
CA LEU A 256 -0.08 -7.21 17.72
C LEU A 256 -1.51 -6.67 17.55
N LEU A 257 -1.87 -6.22 16.34
CA LEU A 257 -3.23 -5.80 15.97
C LEU A 257 -4.34 -6.85 16.15
N ALA A 258 -3.97 -8.12 16.18
CA ALA A 258 -4.87 -9.23 16.38
C ALA A 258 -4.93 -9.68 17.84
N GLY A 259 -4.27 -8.97 18.77
CA GLY A 259 -4.20 -9.34 20.19
C GLY A 259 -3.34 -10.59 20.44
N ARG A 260 -2.36 -10.88 19.59
CA ARG A 260 -1.47 -12.06 19.66
C ARG A 260 -0.06 -11.69 20.09
N ASP A 261 0.05 -10.78 21.06
CA ASP A 261 1.33 -10.31 21.60
C ASP A 261 1.99 -11.35 22.52
N ASP A 262 1.25 -12.36 22.98
CA ASP A 262 1.72 -13.55 23.69
C ASP A 262 2.86 -14.28 22.97
N THR A 263 2.90 -14.17 21.64
CA THR A 263 3.93 -14.81 20.82
C THR A 263 5.24 -14.00 20.74
N LEU A 264 5.27 -12.76 21.21
CA LEU A 264 6.42 -11.85 21.09
C LEU A 264 7.16 -11.69 22.41
N ARG A 265 8.46 -12.00 22.40
CA ARG A 265 9.38 -11.70 23.49
C ARG A 265 9.76 -10.23 23.44
N TYR A 266 9.86 -9.64 24.62
CA TYR A 266 10.14 -8.22 24.78
C TYR A 266 11.29 -8.01 25.76
N SER A 267 12.17 -7.06 25.43
CA SER A 267 13.24 -6.58 26.30
C SER A 267 13.32 -5.06 26.17
N SER A 268 13.78 -4.37 27.21
CA SER A 268 13.84 -2.90 27.22
C SER A 268 15.01 -2.43 28.05
N ASP A 269 15.78 -1.47 27.54
CA ASP A 269 16.66 -0.62 28.35
C ASP A 269 16.10 0.81 28.45
N GLY A 270 14.93 1.05 27.86
CA GLY A 270 14.32 2.37 27.71
C GLY A 270 13.14 2.65 28.62
N HIS A 271 12.42 1.64 29.11
CA HIS A 271 11.22 1.84 29.93
C HIS A 271 11.50 2.58 31.22
N ASP A 272 12.52 2.17 31.98
CA ASP A 272 12.86 2.82 33.25
C ASP A 272 13.26 4.29 33.03
N ARG A 273 13.92 4.59 31.90
CA ARG A 273 14.29 5.96 31.52
C ARG A 273 13.08 6.81 31.18
N ILE A 274 12.10 6.25 30.46
CA ILE A 274 10.85 6.96 30.14
C ILE A 274 10.01 7.15 31.40
N ALA A 275 9.91 6.14 32.26
CA ALA A 275 9.20 6.24 33.53
C ALA A 275 9.80 7.33 34.42
N ALA A 276 11.13 7.32 34.61
CA ALA A 276 11.82 8.36 35.36
C ALA A 276 11.57 9.77 34.79
N ALA A 277 11.61 9.94 33.47
CA ALA A 277 11.32 11.22 32.83
C ALA A 277 9.83 11.63 32.94
N TYR A 278 8.91 10.65 32.94
CA TYR A 278 7.48 10.88 33.06
C TYR A 278 7.12 11.34 34.48
N ASP A 279 7.76 10.77 35.50
CA ASP A 279 7.58 11.10 36.91
C ASP A 279 8.01 12.54 37.25
N GLU A 280 8.82 13.18 36.40
CA GLU A 280 9.13 14.63 36.54
C GLU A 280 7.90 15.52 36.34
N GLY A 281 6.81 15.02 35.74
CA GLY A 281 5.56 15.75 35.56
C GLY A 281 5.60 16.87 34.51
N ARG A 282 6.71 17.00 33.77
CA ARG A 282 6.93 18.05 32.75
C ARG A 282 6.46 17.68 31.34
N GLY A 283 5.92 16.47 31.20
CA GLY A 283 5.66 15.82 29.92
C GLY A 283 6.96 15.32 29.29
N VAL A 284 6.85 14.33 28.40
CA VAL A 284 8.02 13.67 27.81
C VAL A 284 7.85 13.60 26.30
N LEU A 285 8.87 14.04 25.57
CA LEU A 285 8.89 13.99 24.12
C LEU A 285 9.72 12.79 23.64
N LEU A 286 9.08 11.89 22.89
CA LEU A 286 9.73 10.73 22.27
C LEU A 286 9.94 11.00 20.78
N LEU A 287 11.19 11.13 20.37
CA LEU A 287 11.58 11.23 18.97
C LEU A 287 11.91 9.85 18.43
N SER A 288 11.30 9.44 17.31
CA SER A 288 11.52 8.13 16.70
C SER A 288 11.70 8.26 15.18
N ALA A 289 12.05 7.14 14.55
CA ALA A 289 12.26 7.04 13.11
C ALA A 289 11.43 5.88 12.53
N HIS A 290 11.37 5.75 11.21
CA HIS A 290 10.78 4.57 10.55
C HIS A 290 11.69 3.34 10.65
N VAL A 291 12.03 2.96 11.88
CA VAL A 291 12.93 1.86 12.21
C VAL A 291 12.24 0.80 13.06
N GLY A 292 12.59 -0.46 12.82
CA GLY A 292 12.14 -1.58 13.66
C GLY A 292 10.62 -1.67 13.82
N ASN A 293 10.15 -2.25 14.93
CA ASN A 293 8.72 -2.43 15.21
C ASN A 293 8.24 -1.47 16.30
N ARG A 294 7.60 -0.37 15.90
CA ARG A 294 7.14 0.68 16.83
C ARG A 294 5.82 0.36 17.53
N GLY A 295 4.97 -0.49 16.93
CA GLY A 295 3.65 -0.80 17.45
C GLY A 295 3.73 -1.45 18.83
N LEU A 296 4.65 -2.41 19.01
CA LEU A 296 4.81 -3.12 20.28
C LEU A 296 5.36 -2.21 21.38
N ALA A 297 6.31 -1.33 21.04
CA ALA A 297 6.87 -0.37 21.98
C ALA A 297 5.80 0.53 22.63
N GLY A 298 4.87 1.06 21.83
CA GLY A 298 3.77 1.89 22.35
C GLY A 298 2.81 1.13 23.28
N SER A 299 2.55 -0.15 23.00
CA SER A 299 1.61 -0.98 23.79
C SER A 299 2.08 -1.28 25.22
N ARG A 300 3.35 -1.00 25.55
CA ARG A 300 3.96 -1.31 26.84
C ARG A 300 4.21 -0.09 27.73
N LEU A 301 3.83 1.11 27.28
CA LEU A 301 3.78 2.34 28.09
C LEU A 301 2.46 2.46 28.90
N ASN A 302 1.93 1.34 29.40
CA ASN A 302 0.65 1.29 30.10
C ASN A 302 0.67 2.16 31.37
N GLY A 303 -0.43 2.86 31.65
CA GLY A 303 -0.55 3.79 32.78
C GLY A 303 0.00 5.19 32.52
N MET A 304 0.56 5.45 31.32
CA MET A 304 0.99 6.78 30.91
C MET A 304 0.08 7.32 29.79
N LYS A 305 -0.24 8.62 29.84
CA LYS A 305 -1.04 9.26 28.80
C LYS A 305 -0.18 9.54 27.57
N VAL A 306 -0.31 8.71 26.53
CA VAL A 306 0.48 8.82 25.29
C VAL A 306 -0.29 9.58 24.22
N ASN A 307 0.36 10.55 23.57
CA ASN A 307 -0.12 11.20 22.37
C ASN A 307 0.79 10.79 21.19
N VAL A 308 0.21 10.36 20.08
CA VAL A 308 0.98 10.03 18.87
C VAL A 308 0.72 11.11 17.82
N VAL A 309 1.80 11.76 17.36
CA VAL A 309 1.71 12.71 16.26
C VAL A 309 1.77 11.94 14.96
N ALA A 310 0.69 12.00 14.20
CA ALA A 310 0.57 11.29 12.93
C ALA A 310 -0.21 12.13 11.93
N PHE A 311 0.06 11.93 10.64
CA PHE A 311 -0.73 12.57 9.59
C PHE A 311 -2.11 11.90 9.48
N GLU A 312 -3.11 12.59 8.91
CA GLU A 312 -4.50 12.11 8.79
C GLU A 312 -4.60 10.68 8.19
N ASN A 313 -3.73 10.37 7.24
CA ASN A 313 -3.63 9.06 6.60
C ASN A 313 -3.15 7.91 7.52
N GLU A 314 -2.26 8.22 8.45
CA GLU A 314 -1.70 7.32 9.44
C GLU A 314 -2.63 7.24 10.66
N ALA A 315 -3.27 8.35 11.01
CA ALA A 315 -4.19 8.50 12.13
C ALA A 315 -5.36 7.50 12.07
N ALA A 316 -5.98 7.30 10.91
CA ALA A 316 -7.08 6.33 10.77
C ALA A 316 -6.64 4.87 10.98
N THR A 317 -5.40 4.53 10.61
CA THR A 317 -4.84 3.18 10.82
C THR A 317 -4.47 2.97 12.29
N ILE A 318 -3.87 3.99 12.91
CA ILE A 318 -3.53 4.01 14.34
C ILE A 318 -4.80 3.96 15.19
N ARG A 319 -5.83 4.74 14.88
CA ARG A 319 -7.13 4.69 15.58
C ARG A 319 -7.75 3.31 15.51
N ARG A 320 -7.82 2.69 14.32
CA ARG A 320 -8.30 1.30 14.18
C ARG A 320 -7.44 0.26 14.91
N PHE A 321 -6.15 0.52 15.08
CA PHE A 321 -5.26 -0.30 15.90
C PHE A 321 -5.65 -0.21 17.37
N LEU A 322 -5.86 1.02 17.84
CA LEU A 322 -6.13 1.34 19.23
C LEU A 322 -7.56 0.98 19.66
N ASP A 323 -8.56 1.21 18.80
CA ASP A 323 -9.98 0.92 19.04
C ASP A 323 -10.25 -0.58 19.28
N ARG A 324 -9.42 -1.47 18.72
CA ARG A 324 -9.56 -2.93 18.89
C ARG A 324 -8.87 -3.49 20.13
N HIS A 325 -8.03 -2.69 20.80
CA HIS A 325 -7.27 -3.11 21.98
C HIS A 325 -7.85 -2.59 23.29
N SER A 326 -9.09 -2.05 23.29
CA SER A 326 -9.86 -1.52 24.43
C SER A 326 -9.16 -1.71 25.78
N ARG A 327 -8.23 -0.80 26.05
CA ARG A 327 -7.65 -0.51 27.36
C ARG A 327 -7.96 0.97 27.59
N GLU A 328 -8.31 1.33 28.82
CA GLU A 328 -8.83 2.65 29.19
C GLU A 328 -7.92 3.84 28.79
N ASP A 329 -6.64 3.58 28.47
CA ASP A 329 -5.64 4.56 28.04
C ASP A 329 -5.33 4.48 26.53
N VAL A 330 -6.32 4.77 25.67
CA VAL A 330 -6.08 4.86 24.22
C VAL A 330 -5.20 6.08 23.91
N PRO A 331 -4.04 5.93 23.23
CA PRO A 331 -3.22 7.04 22.79
C PRO A 331 -3.99 8.03 21.92
N ARG A 332 -3.95 9.31 22.27
CA ARG A 332 -4.60 10.36 21.49
C ARG A 332 -3.77 10.65 20.25
N VAL A 333 -4.38 10.59 19.07
CA VAL A 333 -3.70 10.98 17.83
C VAL A 333 -3.80 12.49 17.65
N ILE A 334 -2.65 13.17 17.65
CA ILE A 334 -2.53 14.57 17.26
C ILE A 334 -2.27 14.58 15.75
N GLU A 335 -3.27 15.03 14.99
CA GLU A 335 -3.16 15.14 13.55
C GLU A 335 -2.23 16.29 13.16
N VAL A 336 -1.26 16.00 12.28
CA VAL A 336 -0.45 17.04 11.67
C VAL A 336 -1.31 17.77 10.63
N SER A 337 -1.71 18.99 10.95
CA SER A 337 -2.42 19.92 10.07
C SER A 337 -1.47 20.96 9.48
N ASP A 338 -1.81 21.53 8.33
CA ASP A 338 -1.09 22.69 7.80
C ASP A 338 -1.20 23.88 8.78
N GLY A 339 -0.07 24.34 9.31
CA GLY A 339 0.02 25.48 10.26
C GLY A 339 0.33 25.11 11.72
N PRO A 340 0.28 26.08 12.65
CA PRO A 340 0.82 25.94 14.00
C PRO A 340 -0.03 25.07 14.96
N ALA A 341 -1.23 24.65 14.54
CA ALA A 341 -2.18 23.96 15.41
C ALA A 341 -1.65 22.62 15.96
N ALA A 342 -0.89 21.88 15.16
CA ALA A 342 -0.24 20.65 15.61
C ALA A 342 0.81 20.93 16.70
N ALA A 343 1.65 21.94 16.51
CA ALA A 343 2.65 22.35 17.50
C ALA A 343 2.00 22.82 18.81
N VAL A 344 0.91 23.60 18.74
CA VAL A 344 0.14 24.03 19.93
C VAL A 344 -0.44 22.82 20.67
N SER A 345 -0.98 21.84 19.95
CA SER A 345 -1.54 20.62 20.54
C SER A 345 -0.47 19.79 21.24
N ILE A 346 0.71 19.65 20.62
CA ILE A 346 1.86 18.98 21.22
C ILE A 346 2.32 19.69 22.49
N LEU A 347 2.56 21.00 22.43
CA LEU A 347 2.99 21.78 23.59
C LEU A 347 1.96 21.73 24.72
N SER A 348 0.67 21.72 24.38
CA SER A 348 -0.41 21.60 25.38
C SER A 348 -0.42 20.23 26.04
N ALA A 349 -0.14 19.15 25.29
CA ALA A 349 -0.01 17.80 25.85
C ALA A 349 1.19 17.70 26.79
N LEU A 350 2.36 18.18 26.38
CA LEU A 350 3.56 18.20 27.23
C LEU A 350 3.31 18.99 28.53
N LYS A 351 2.67 20.16 28.44
CA LYS A 351 2.29 20.96 29.63
C LYS A 351 1.34 20.25 30.59
N ARG A 352 0.56 19.27 30.12
CA ARG A 352 -0.31 18.43 30.97
C ARG A 352 0.43 17.23 31.58
N GLY A 353 1.75 17.15 31.43
CA GLY A 353 2.53 16.02 31.89
C GLY A 353 2.43 14.78 30.99
N GLU A 354 1.87 14.91 29.78
CA GLU A 354 1.62 13.77 28.90
C GLU A 354 2.85 13.41 28.05
N LEU A 355 2.91 12.16 27.59
CA LEU A 355 3.88 11.71 26.59
C LEU A 355 3.44 12.15 25.19
N VAL A 356 4.40 12.56 24.37
CA VAL A 356 4.18 12.81 22.94
C VAL A 356 5.23 12.06 22.12
N ALA A 357 4.79 11.20 21.21
CA ALA A 357 5.66 10.47 20.28
C ALA A 357 5.57 11.06 18.86
N ILE A 358 6.72 11.39 18.26
CA ILE A 358 6.83 12.01 16.94
C ILE A 358 7.87 11.28 16.09
N LEU A 359 7.56 11.06 14.82
CA LEU A 359 8.55 10.60 13.83
C LEU A 359 9.33 11.81 13.30
N ALA A 360 10.65 11.79 13.48
CA ALA A 360 11.54 12.92 13.18
C ALA A 360 12.54 12.62 12.06
N ASP A 361 12.39 11.50 11.33
CA ASP A 361 13.32 11.08 10.29
C ASP A 361 12.96 11.52 8.88
N ARG A 362 11.77 12.09 8.61
CA ARG A 362 11.32 12.40 7.23
C ARG A 362 10.77 13.82 7.11
N THR A 363 11.07 14.47 5.99
CA THR A 363 10.59 15.81 5.64
C THR A 363 9.43 15.72 4.65
N ARG A 364 8.52 16.70 4.67
CA ARG A 364 7.42 16.82 3.69
C ARG A 364 7.23 18.25 3.14
N GLY A 365 8.34 18.94 2.89
CA GLY A 365 8.33 20.33 2.37
C GLY A 365 8.18 21.40 3.47
N GLU A 366 8.32 21.00 4.73
CA GLU A 366 8.43 21.90 5.87
C GLU A 366 9.85 22.48 6.02
N GLU A 367 10.02 23.37 6.99
CA GLU A 367 11.35 23.85 7.38
C GLU A 367 12.25 22.69 7.85
N VAL A 368 13.53 22.72 7.44
CA VAL A 368 14.48 21.64 7.70
C VAL A 368 15.73 22.10 8.43
N PHE A 369 16.35 21.17 9.16
CA PHE A 369 17.74 21.26 9.59
C PHE A 369 18.58 20.27 8.80
N THR A 370 19.62 20.79 8.14
CA THR A 370 20.59 19.97 7.40
C THR A 370 21.70 19.50 8.34
N VAL A 371 21.79 18.19 8.55
CA VAL A 371 22.71 17.60 9.53
C VAL A 371 23.61 16.54 8.90
N PRO A 372 24.84 16.31 9.41
CA PRO A 372 25.64 15.18 9.02
C PRO A 372 24.93 13.85 9.36
N PHE A 373 24.78 12.99 8.36
CA PHE A 373 24.17 11.66 8.49
C PHE A 373 24.74 10.71 7.43
N LEU A 374 25.27 9.56 7.87
CA LEU A 374 25.82 8.51 7.02
C LEU A 374 26.88 9.00 6.01
N GLY A 375 27.76 9.90 6.46
CA GLY A 375 28.86 10.46 5.66
C GLY A 375 28.44 11.50 4.61
N ARG A 376 27.19 11.95 4.64
CA ARG A 376 26.66 13.06 3.83
C ARG A 376 25.87 14.01 4.72
N THR A 377 25.25 15.01 4.14
CA THR A 377 24.19 15.78 4.78
C THR A 377 22.84 15.13 4.49
N ALA A 378 21.91 15.25 5.43
CA ALA A 378 20.51 14.90 5.26
C ALA A 378 19.64 15.97 5.91
N ASP A 379 18.43 16.16 5.37
CA ASP A 379 17.47 17.10 5.89
C ASP A 379 16.52 16.41 6.86
N LEU A 380 16.40 16.97 8.07
CA LEU A 380 15.44 16.54 9.08
C LEU A 380 14.40 17.64 9.29
N PRO A 381 13.12 17.29 9.58
CA PRO A 381 12.09 18.28 9.84
C PRO A 381 12.45 19.10 11.09
N ALA A 382 12.39 20.42 11.00
CA ALA A 382 12.76 21.30 12.11
C ALA A 382 11.74 21.24 13.27
N GLY A 383 10.46 21.02 12.96
CA GLY A 383 9.34 21.08 13.90
C GLY A 383 9.52 20.25 15.19
N PRO A 384 9.82 18.93 15.11
CA PRO A 384 10.00 18.10 16.29
C PRO A 384 11.09 18.63 17.25
N PHE A 385 12.21 19.12 16.72
CA PHE A 385 13.32 19.62 17.53
C PHE A 385 13.05 21.01 18.09
N LEU A 386 12.37 21.88 17.32
CA LEU A 386 11.92 23.18 17.81
C LEU A 386 10.94 23.03 18.96
N VAL A 387 10.00 22.09 18.86
CA VAL A 387 9.03 21.80 19.93
C VAL A 387 9.73 21.26 21.19
N ALA A 388 10.73 20.40 21.04
CA ALA A 388 11.55 19.92 22.16
C ALA A 388 12.20 21.08 22.93
N VAL A 389 12.88 21.97 22.21
CA VAL A 389 13.59 23.12 22.81
C VAL A 389 12.63 24.17 23.36
N VAL A 390 11.51 24.43 22.69
CA VAL A 390 10.48 25.39 23.15
C VAL A 390 9.77 24.89 24.41
N SER A 391 9.48 23.59 24.48
CA SER A 391 8.84 22.99 25.65
C SER A 391 9.79 22.86 26.83
N GLY A 392 11.09 22.64 26.56
CA GLY A 392 12.06 22.25 27.59
C GLY A 392 11.74 20.90 28.22
N ALA A 393 10.88 20.09 27.60
CA ALA A 393 10.49 18.78 28.11
C ALA A 393 11.66 17.78 27.99
N PRO A 394 11.83 16.86 28.95
CA PRO A 394 12.67 15.68 28.78
C PRO A 394 12.41 15.02 27.43
N THR A 395 13.46 14.90 26.62
CA THR A 395 13.36 14.39 25.24
C THR A 395 14.21 13.15 25.11
N LEU A 396 13.62 12.05 24.63
CA LEU A 396 14.32 10.80 24.40
C LEU A 396 14.20 10.38 22.94
N VAL A 397 15.29 9.87 22.37
CA VAL A 397 15.23 9.09 21.14
C VAL A 397 14.74 7.68 21.46
N THR A 398 13.81 7.16 20.67
CA THR A 398 13.21 5.84 20.88
C THR A 398 13.23 5.00 19.61
N PHE A 399 13.78 3.80 19.68
CA PHE A 399 13.82 2.83 18.59
C PHE A 399 13.41 1.44 19.09
N ALA A 400 12.95 0.58 18.18
CA ALA A 400 12.48 -0.75 18.56
C ALA A 400 13.07 -1.85 17.65
N PRO A 401 14.39 -2.12 17.74
CA PRO A 401 15.02 -3.11 16.88
C PRO A 401 14.47 -4.51 17.17
N LYS A 402 14.24 -5.26 16.10
CA LYS A 402 13.98 -6.70 16.16
C LYS A 402 15.31 -7.44 16.26
N LEU A 403 15.57 -8.08 17.40
CA LEU A 403 16.83 -8.80 17.64
C LEU A 403 16.76 -10.25 17.16
N GLU A 404 15.61 -10.91 17.37
CA GLU A 404 15.33 -12.29 16.93
C GLU A 404 13.96 -12.33 16.21
N PRO A 405 13.59 -13.45 15.55
CA PRO A 405 12.26 -13.61 14.95
C PRO A 405 11.08 -13.37 15.90
N ASP A 406 11.29 -13.49 17.21
CA ASP A 406 10.30 -13.27 18.26
C ASP A 406 10.74 -12.25 19.32
N LEU A 407 12.04 -11.95 19.45
CA LEU A 407 12.55 -10.94 20.38
C LEU A 407 12.58 -9.55 19.75
N GLN A 408 11.82 -8.64 20.35
CA GLN A 408 11.96 -7.20 20.13
C GLN A 408 12.64 -6.56 21.34
N HIS A 409 13.46 -5.55 21.07
CA HIS A 409 14.07 -4.72 22.09
C HIS A 409 13.55 -3.30 21.94
N PHE A 410 13.29 -2.63 23.06
CA PHE A 410 12.94 -1.22 23.06
C PHE A 410 14.07 -0.41 23.65
N TYR A 411 14.53 0.52 22.83
CA TYR A 411 15.64 1.38 23.09
C TYR A 411 15.13 2.79 23.36
N ALA A 412 15.52 3.38 24.50
CA ALA A 412 15.31 4.80 24.74
C ALA A 412 16.56 5.45 25.31
N ARG A 413 17.00 6.58 24.74
CA ARG A 413 18.11 7.37 25.27
C ARG A 413 17.77 8.84 25.37
N PRO A 414 18.17 9.52 26.45
CA PRO A 414 17.96 10.95 26.59
C PRO A 414 18.77 11.71 25.54
N LEU A 415 18.15 12.75 24.98
CA LEU A 415 18.80 13.74 24.15
C LEU A 415 19.00 15.03 24.97
N PRO A 416 20.09 15.78 24.73
CA PRO A 416 20.40 16.97 25.52
C PRO A 416 19.43 18.12 25.19
N VAL A 417 18.47 18.36 26.07
CA VAL A 417 17.54 19.50 25.99
C VAL A 417 17.61 20.29 27.30
N ALA A 418 17.89 21.59 27.19
CA ALA A 418 17.87 22.48 28.34
C ALA A 418 16.44 22.72 28.81
N ALA A 419 16.24 22.79 30.13
CA ALA A 419 14.92 23.07 30.70
C ALA A 419 14.37 24.45 30.27
N HIS A 420 15.27 25.39 29.99
CA HIS A 420 14.94 26.70 29.45
C HIS A 420 15.97 27.07 28.38
N THR A 421 15.49 27.55 27.24
CA THR A 421 16.34 28.09 26.16
C THR A 421 15.82 29.48 25.76
N PRO A 422 16.66 30.54 25.89
CA PRO A 422 16.32 31.89 25.47
C PRO A 422 15.84 31.93 24.02
N ARG A 423 14.86 32.80 23.71
CA ARG A 423 14.22 32.84 22.38
C ARG A 423 15.23 32.99 21.24
N ALA A 424 16.29 33.78 21.43
CA ALA A 424 17.34 34.01 20.44
C ALA A 424 18.16 32.74 20.11
N GLU A 425 18.26 31.79 21.05
CA GLU A 425 19.10 30.60 20.93
C GLU A 425 18.34 29.35 20.50
N ARG A 426 16.99 29.38 20.53
CA ARG A 426 16.15 28.19 20.31
C ARG A 426 16.42 27.47 19.00
N ARG A 427 16.67 28.23 17.92
CA ARG A 427 16.96 27.65 16.60
C ARG A 427 18.27 26.86 16.63
N ALA A 428 19.34 27.47 17.16
CA ALA A 428 20.65 26.83 17.25
C ALA A 428 20.62 25.60 18.17
N ALA A 429 19.91 25.69 19.29
CA ALA A 429 19.71 24.55 20.19
C ALA A 429 18.91 23.42 19.51
N ALA A 430 17.88 23.73 18.72
CA ALA A 430 17.09 22.75 17.99
C ALA A 430 17.90 22.06 16.89
N GLU A 431 18.76 22.81 16.19
CA GLU A 431 19.69 22.24 15.19
C GLU A 431 20.74 21.31 15.86
N ALA A 432 21.28 21.70 17.02
CA ALA A 432 22.18 20.85 17.80
C ALA A 432 21.48 19.56 18.27
N LEU A 433 20.21 19.66 18.69
CA LEU A 433 19.38 18.51 19.05
C LEU A 433 19.11 17.60 17.85
N ALA A 434 18.83 18.17 16.67
CA ALA A 434 18.66 17.41 15.43
C ALA A 434 19.92 16.62 15.07
N ARG A 435 21.11 17.23 15.28
CA ARG A 435 22.40 16.56 15.09
C ARG A 435 22.60 15.41 16.07
N ALA A 436 22.26 15.60 17.35
CA ALA A 436 22.35 14.53 18.35
C ALA A 436 21.39 13.36 18.01
N TYR A 437 20.17 13.66 17.58
CA TYR A 437 19.23 12.65 17.09
C TYR A 437 19.77 11.90 15.85
N ALA A 438 20.35 12.61 14.89
CA ALA A 438 20.94 11.99 13.70
C ALA A 438 22.09 11.04 14.04
N GLN A 439 22.91 11.38 15.05
CA GLN A 439 23.99 10.51 15.55
C GLN A 439 23.43 9.21 16.17
N GLU A 440 22.37 9.28 16.96
CA GLU A 440 21.73 8.10 17.54
C GLU A 440 21.06 7.24 16.46
N LEU A 441 20.38 7.86 15.49
CA LEU A 441 19.83 7.15 14.33
C LEU A 441 20.94 6.50 13.49
N GLU A 442 22.06 7.19 13.29
CA GLU A 442 23.23 6.67 12.57
C GLU A 442 23.82 5.45 13.29
N ALA A 443 24.01 5.52 14.61
CA ALA A 443 24.46 4.39 15.41
C ALA A 443 23.49 3.19 15.31
N PHE A 444 22.19 3.45 15.35
CA PHE A 444 21.15 2.44 15.18
C PHE A 444 21.26 1.75 13.82
N VAL A 445 21.28 2.51 12.72
CA VAL A 445 21.29 1.92 11.38
C VAL A 445 22.61 1.25 11.05
N ARG A 446 23.74 1.67 11.64
CA ARG A 446 25.00 0.94 11.52
C ARG A 446 24.95 -0.43 12.20
N ARG A 447 24.26 -0.54 13.33
CA ARG A 447 24.09 -1.80 14.06
C ARG A 447 23.02 -2.70 13.43
N TRP A 448 21.93 -2.14 12.95
CA TRP A 448 20.80 -2.87 12.34
C TRP A 448 20.45 -2.31 10.94
N PRO A 449 21.33 -2.51 9.94
CA PRO A 449 21.27 -1.88 8.62
C PRO A 449 20.03 -2.23 7.79
N TYR A 450 19.35 -3.33 8.10
CA TYR A 450 18.15 -3.75 7.38
C TYR A 450 16.86 -3.27 8.06
N GLN A 451 16.95 -2.52 9.14
CA GLN A 451 15.79 -2.16 9.97
C GLN A 451 15.39 -0.70 9.90
N TRP A 452 16.02 0.13 9.06
CA TRP A 452 15.49 1.43 8.71
C TRP A 452 14.80 1.38 7.36
N PHE A 453 13.47 1.44 7.37
CA PHE A 453 12.61 1.13 6.23
C PHE A 453 12.52 2.30 5.24
N ASN A 454 13.67 2.70 4.72
CA ASN A 454 13.82 3.74 3.72
C ASN A 454 13.80 3.13 2.30
N PHE A 455 12.73 3.41 1.56
CA PHE A 455 12.50 2.93 0.20
C PHE A 455 12.23 4.06 -0.80
N TYR A 456 12.58 5.30 -0.45
CA TYR A 456 12.54 6.47 -1.34
C TYR A 456 13.91 7.16 -1.32
N ASP A 457 14.12 8.09 -2.24
CA ASP A 457 15.36 8.85 -2.27
C ASP A 457 15.42 9.84 -1.11
N TYR A 458 16.22 9.48 -0.12
CA TYR A 458 16.39 10.25 1.11
C TYR A 458 17.51 11.29 1.03
N PHE A 459 18.48 11.07 0.13
CA PHE A 459 19.68 11.88 0.04
C PHE A 459 19.65 12.83 -1.16
N GLY A 460 18.60 12.79 -1.99
CA GLY A 460 18.48 13.61 -3.19
C GLY A 460 19.43 13.19 -4.32
N ASP A 461 19.83 11.91 -4.35
CA ASP A 461 20.76 11.38 -5.36
C ASP A 461 20.08 11.08 -6.72
N SER A 462 18.75 11.15 -6.80
CA SER A 462 17.99 10.80 -8.00
C SER A 462 17.54 12.01 -8.82
N ASP A 463 17.65 11.87 -10.14
CA ASP A 463 17.28 12.87 -11.14
C ASP A 463 15.86 13.40 -10.89
N PRO A 464 15.67 14.73 -10.72
CA PRO A 464 14.37 15.33 -10.40
C PRO A 464 13.30 15.08 -11.47
N THR A 465 13.69 14.65 -12.67
CA THR A 465 12.76 14.31 -13.76
C THR A 465 12.06 12.94 -13.61
N LEU A 466 12.47 12.12 -12.63
CA LEU A 466 11.88 10.80 -12.35
C LEU A 466 11.06 10.74 -11.06
N THR A 467 10.72 11.91 -10.50
CA THR A 467 9.96 12.05 -9.26
C THR A 467 8.45 11.87 -9.46
N ASP A 468 8.02 10.76 -10.05
CA ASP A 468 6.69 10.22 -9.74
C ASP A 468 6.59 8.71 -10.02
N ALA A 469 6.71 7.92 -8.96
CA ALA A 469 5.98 6.67 -8.72
C ALA A 469 6.54 5.96 -7.47
N GLY A 470 6.36 6.56 -6.30
CA GLY A 470 6.49 5.83 -5.03
C GLY A 470 7.29 6.55 -3.95
N GLY A 471 6.85 7.73 -3.54
CA GLY A 471 7.38 8.37 -2.34
C GLY A 471 7.15 9.86 -2.29
N ALA A 472 5.89 10.33 -2.31
CA ALA A 472 5.50 11.63 -1.76
C ALA A 472 3.98 11.67 -1.59
N ALA A 473 3.53 12.17 -0.44
CA ALA A 473 2.29 12.92 -0.40
C ALA A 473 2.56 14.24 -1.14
N PRO A 474 1.74 14.67 -2.12
CA PRO A 474 1.89 15.99 -2.72
C PRO A 474 0.94 16.97 -2.01
N GLY A 475 1.52 17.96 -1.33
CA GLY A 475 0.90 19.27 -1.19
C GLY A 475 0.95 20.00 -2.53
N THR A 476 -0.09 20.78 -2.83
CA THR A 476 -0.22 21.53 -4.09
C THR A 476 0.26 22.98 -3.92
N PRO A 477 0.99 23.55 -4.90
CA PRO A 477 1.23 24.99 -5.00
C PRO A 477 0.06 25.75 -5.63
N ASP A 478 0.06 27.06 -5.40
CA ASP A 478 -0.90 28.11 -5.70
C ASP A 478 -1.56 28.10 -7.10
N ALA A 479 -2.90 28.20 -7.11
CA ALA A 479 -3.75 29.12 -7.89
C ALA A 479 -5.21 28.66 -7.86
#